data_AF-A0A674AAH6-F1
#
_entry.id   AF-A0A674AAH6-F1
#
_cell.length_a   1.000
_cell.length_b   1.000
_cell.length_c   1.000
_cell.angle_alpha   90.00
_cell.angle_beta   90.00
_cell.angle_gamma   90.00
#
_symmetry.space_group_name_H-M   'P 1'
#
loop_
_entity.id
_entity.type
_entity.pdbx_description
1 polymer ?
#
loop_
_entity_poly.entity_id
_entity_poly.type
_entity_poly.pdbx_seq_one_letter_code
_entity_poly.pdbx_strand_id
1 'polypeptide(L)'
;MFLYNLTLQRATGVSHAIHGNFSVTKMQEIVVSTGKIIELLRPDANTGKVHTLLTMEVFGIICSLTAFRLTGGTKDYIVVGSDSGRIVILEYHPSKNMFEKIHQETFGKSGCRRIVPGQFLAVDPKGRAVMIAVL
;
A
#
# COMPACT_ATOMS: atom_id res chain seq x y z
N MET A 1 -17.03 31.24 11.32
CA MET A 1 -16.95 30.06 12.20
C MET A 1 -15.83 29.17 11.69
N PHE A 2 -14.88 28.79 12.53
CA PHE A 2 -13.71 27.96 12.15
C PHE A 2 -13.75 26.66 12.95
N LEU A 3 -13.48 25.53 12.29
CA LEU A 3 -13.43 24.20 12.91
C LEU A 3 -12.11 23.51 12.56
N TYR A 4 -11.66 22.59 13.42
CA TYR A 4 -10.45 21.79 13.24
C TYR A 4 -10.78 20.30 13.39
N ASN A 5 -10.35 19.49 12.42
CA ASN A 5 -10.57 18.04 12.43
C ASN A 5 -9.34 17.32 13.02
N LEU A 6 -9.57 16.43 13.99
CA LEU A 6 -8.54 15.60 14.60
C LEU A 6 -9.07 14.16 14.76
N THR A 7 -8.26 13.17 14.42
CA THR A 7 -8.61 11.74 14.57
C THR A 7 -8.03 11.21 15.89
N LEU A 8 -8.89 10.82 16.83
CA LEU A 8 -8.48 10.26 18.12
C LEU A 8 -8.16 8.75 18.03
N GLN A 9 -9.05 8.00 17.39
CA GLN A 9 -8.88 6.57 17.11
C GLN A 9 -8.97 6.36 15.60
N ARG A 10 -7.95 5.71 15.05
CA ARG A 10 -7.87 5.41 13.62
C ARG A 10 -8.78 4.24 13.25
N ALA A 11 -9.09 4.13 11.96
CA ALA A 11 -9.86 3.02 11.43
C ALA A 11 -9.12 1.70 11.62
N THR A 12 -9.81 0.68 12.11
CA THR A 12 -9.25 -0.65 12.41
C THR A 12 -9.68 -1.73 11.42
N GLY A 13 -10.70 -1.47 10.60
CA GLY A 13 -11.21 -2.41 9.60
C GLY A 13 -10.24 -2.57 8.43
N VAL A 14 -9.64 -3.75 8.27
CA VAL A 14 -8.72 -4.06 7.17
C VAL A 14 -9.50 -4.40 5.92
N SER A 15 -9.29 -3.61 4.85
CA SER A 15 -9.89 -3.81 3.53
C SER A 15 -9.01 -4.65 2.59
N HIS A 16 -7.70 -4.50 2.71
CA HIS A 16 -6.70 -5.19 1.91
C HIS A 16 -5.51 -5.54 2.79
N ALA A 17 -4.90 -6.71 2.55
CA ALA A 17 -3.69 -7.15 3.22
C ALA A 17 -2.79 -7.88 2.22
N ILE A 18 -1.51 -7.53 2.21
CA ILE A 18 -0.47 -8.18 1.41
C ILE A 18 0.72 -8.49 2.31
N HIS A 19 1.42 -9.58 2.05
CA HIS A 19 2.63 -9.94 2.79
C HIS A 19 3.85 -9.93 1.86
N GLY A 20 5.02 -9.67 2.42
CA GLY A 20 6.26 -9.55 1.65
C GLY A 20 7.47 -9.21 2.51
N ASN A 21 8.64 -9.19 1.89
CA ASN A 21 9.88 -8.66 2.44
C ASN A 21 9.97 -7.16 2.12
N PHE A 22 9.30 -6.31 2.89
CA PHE A 22 9.26 -4.87 2.64
C PHE A 22 10.43 -4.11 3.26
N SER A 23 11.01 -4.59 4.36
CA SER A 23 12.18 -3.98 5.02
C SER A 23 13.51 -4.61 4.62
N VAL A 24 13.66 -5.92 4.83
CA VAL A 24 14.91 -6.68 4.68
C VAL A 24 14.61 -8.08 4.16
N THR A 25 15.56 -8.66 3.45
CA THR A 25 15.53 -10.07 3.01
C THR A 25 15.24 -11.01 4.19
N LYS A 26 14.39 -12.03 3.96
CA LYS A 26 14.00 -13.07 4.94
C LYS A 26 13.10 -12.62 6.10
N MET A 27 12.74 -11.34 6.21
CA MET A 27 11.74 -10.88 7.18
C MET A 27 10.41 -10.68 6.47
N GLN A 28 9.38 -11.44 6.85
CA GLN A 28 8.02 -11.23 6.33
C GLN A 28 7.26 -10.23 7.18
N GLU A 29 6.67 -9.25 6.50
CA GLU A 29 5.85 -8.20 7.06
C GLU A 29 4.53 -8.15 6.30
N ILE A 30 3.55 -7.47 6.87
CA ILE A 30 2.20 -7.37 6.33
C ILE A 30 1.91 -5.89 6.10
N VAL A 31 1.62 -5.50 4.86
CA VAL A 31 1.07 -4.18 4.57
C VAL A 31 -0.44 -4.30 4.51
N VAL A 32 -1.13 -3.49 5.30
CA VAL A 32 -2.59 -3.44 5.35
C VAL A 32 -3.12 -2.08 4.95
N SER A 33 -4.30 -2.07 4.35
CA SER A 33 -5.08 -0.86 4.14
C SER A 33 -6.34 -0.88 4.99
N THR A 34 -6.54 0.18 5.77
CA THR A 34 -7.79 0.43 6.52
C THR A 34 -8.58 1.60 5.91
N GLY A 35 -8.70 1.59 4.58
CA GLY A 35 -9.38 2.61 3.78
C GLY A 35 -8.46 3.77 3.44
N LYS A 36 -8.44 4.82 4.27
CA LYS A 36 -7.61 6.03 4.07
C LYS A 36 -6.22 5.96 4.71
N ILE A 37 -5.88 4.83 5.30
CA ILE A 37 -4.62 4.58 6.00
C ILE A 37 -3.95 3.37 5.37
N ILE A 38 -2.63 3.45 5.23
CA ILE A 38 -1.75 2.32 4.94
C ILE A 38 -0.87 2.06 6.15
N GLU A 39 -0.75 0.80 6.56
CA GLU A 39 0.06 0.39 7.70
C GLU A 39 1.02 -0.73 7.31
N LEU A 40 2.19 -0.74 7.94
CA LEU A 40 3.13 -1.85 7.91
C LEU A 40 3.13 -2.52 9.28
N LEU A 41 2.84 -3.81 9.29
CA LEU A 41 2.79 -4.66 10.48
C LEU A 41 3.91 -5.70 10.42
N ARG A 42 4.46 -6.04 11.58
CA ARG A 42 5.45 -7.10 11.75
C ARG A 42 4.95 -8.13 12.74
N PRO A 43 4.64 -9.35 12.29
CA PRO A 43 4.48 -10.49 13.16
C PRO A 43 5.82 -10.85 13.82
N ASP A 44 5.83 -10.99 15.14
CA ASP A 44 6.96 -11.54 15.89
C ASP A 44 6.80 -13.05 16.01
N ALA A 45 7.71 -13.79 15.38
CA ALA A 45 7.70 -15.26 15.36
C ALA A 45 7.94 -15.89 16.74
N ASN A 46 8.58 -15.18 17.67
CA ASN A 46 8.87 -15.70 19.01
C ASN A 46 7.68 -15.57 19.94
N THR A 47 6.96 -14.44 19.88
CA THR A 47 5.85 -14.14 20.79
C THR A 47 4.48 -14.39 20.19
N GLY A 48 4.37 -14.53 18.86
CA GLY A 48 3.11 -14.63 18.14
C GLY A 48 2.32 -13.33 18.07
N LYS A 49 2.87 -12.21 18.56
CA LYS A 49 2.21 -10.89 18.53
C LYS A 49 2.47 -10.16 17.22
N VAL A 50 1.55 -9.28 16.84
CA VAL A 50 1.71 -8.42 15.66
C VAL A 50 1.95 -6.98 16.14
N HIS A 51 3.02 -6.38 15.65
CA HIS A 51 3.40 -5.01 15.97
C HIS A 51 3.22 -4.10 14.76
N THR A 52 2.57 -2.95 14.94
CA THR A 52 2.54 -1.90 13.93
C THR A 52 3.88 -1.17 13.89
N LEU A 53 4.56 -1.21 12.74
CA LEU A 53 5.83 -0.50 12.52
C LEU A 53 5.63 0.92 12.02
N LEU A 54 4.69 1.08 11.08
CA LEU A 54 4.39 2.34 10.42
C LEU A 54 2.89 2.43 10.17
N THR A 55 2.32 3.62 10.43
CA THR A 55 0.96 3.98 10.06
C THR A 55 1.01 5.33 9.35
N MET A 56 0.41 5.44 8.17
CA MET A 56 0.39 6.68 7.38
C MET A 56 -1.00 6.92 6.78
N GLU A 57 -1.54 8.15 6.94
CA GLU A 57 -2.73 8.56 6.20
C GLU A 57 -2.36 8.88 4.74
N VAL A 58 -3.09 8.30 3.79
CA VAL A 58 -2.88 8.53 2.36
C VAL A 58 -3.79 9.63 1.80
N PHE A 59 -4.77 10.10 2.57
CA PHE A 59 -5.75 11.12 2.19
C PHE A 59 -6.51 10.80 0.88
N GLY A 60 -6.88 9.53 0.71
CA GLY A 60 -7.66 9.02 -0.41
C GLY A 60 -8.21 7.64 -0.07
N ILE A 61 -8.80 6.96 -1.05
CA ILE A 61 -9.34 5.60 -0.89
C ILE A 61 -8.40 4.62 -1.60
N ILE A 62 -7.84 3.67 -0.85
CA ILE A 62 -7.10 2.54 -1.44
C ILE A 62 -8.13 1.52 -1.94
N CYS A 63 -8.22 1.38 -3.26
CA CYS A 63 -9.17 0.49 -3.92
C CYS A 63 -8.56 -0.87 -4.27
N SER A 64 -7.23 -0.92 -4.45
CA SER A 64 -6.49 -2.16 -4.72
C SER A 64 -5.04 -2.03 -4.24
N LEU A 65 -4.48 -3.16 -3.80
CA LEU A 65 -3.16 -3.22 -3.18
C LEU A 65 -2.47 -4.54 -3.55
N THR A 66 -1.25 -4.48 -4.10
CA THR A 66 -0.45 -5.69 -4.39
C THR A 66 1.03 -5.45 -4.12
N ALA A 67 1.76 -6.52 -3.81
CA ALA A 67 3.23 -6.51 -3.74
C ALA A 67 3.82 -7.07 -5.05
N PHE A 68 5.02 -6.64 -5.42
CA PHE A 68 5.82 -7.30 -6.44
C PHE A 68 7.31 -7.18 -6.18
N ARG A 69 8.08 -8.06 -6.82
CA ARG A 69 9.54 -8.09 -6.75
C ARG A 69 10.15 -8.12 -8.14
N LEU A 70 11.15 -7.28 -8.38
CA LEU A 70 11.93 -7.33 -9.61
C LEU A 70 12.77 -8.61 -9.65
N THR A 71 13.03 -9.13 -10.85
CA THR A 71 13.88 -10.30 -11.04
C THR A 71 15.28 -10.07 -10.44
N GLY A 72 15.71 -10.94 -9.53
CA GLY A 72 16.98 -10.80 -8.79
C GLY A 72 16.93 -9.83 -7.61
N GLY A 73 15.81 -9.15 -7.38
CA GLY A 73 15.62 -8.28 -6.23
C GLY A 73 15.47 -9.05 -4.92
N THR A 74 15.68 -8.35 -3.80
CA THR A 74 15.55 -8.92 -2.44
C THR A 74 14.40 -8.29 -1.64
N LYS A 75 13.81 -7.21 -2.17
CA LYS A 75 12.82 -6.36 -1.51
C LYS A 75 11.55 -6.29 -2.35
N ASP A 76 10.42 -6.31 -1.68
CA ASP A 76 9.11 -6.16 -2.29
C ASP A 76 8.70 -4.69 -2.33
N TYR A 77 8.22 -4.26 -3.49
CA TYR A 77 7.58 -2.97 -3.72
C TYR A 77 6.07 -3.12 -3.58
N ILE A 78 5.40 -2.02 -3.26
CA ILE A 78 3.95 -1.98 -3.07
C ILE A 78 3.34 -1.17 -4.21
N VAL A 79 2.41 -1.75 -4.94
CA VAL A 79 1.60 -1.01 -5.93
C VAL A 79 0.25 -0.69 -5.30
N VAL A 80 -0.14 0.57 -5.39
CA VAL A 80 -1.40 1.09 -4.86
C VAL A 80 -2.24 1.61 -6.02
N GLY A 81 -3.44 1.03 -6.18
CA GLY A 81 -4.52 1.63 -6.94
C GLY A 81 -5.45 2.41 -6.00
N SER A 82 -5.68 3.69 -6.30
CA SER A 82 -6.51 4.57 -5.49
C SER A 82 -7.55 5.34 -6.31
N ASP A 83 -8.40 6.09 -5.63
CA ASP A 83 -9.35 7.03 -6.24
C ASP A 83 -8.68 8.25 -6.88
N SER A 84 -7.35 8.33 -6.95
CA SER A 84 -6.66 9.52 -7.48
C SER A 84 -6.63 9.62 -9.01
N GLY A 85 -6.94 8.54 -9.75
CA GLY A 85 -6.67 8.45 -11.19
C GLY A 85 -5.17 8.30 -11.52
N ARG A 86 -4.40 7.83 -10.54
CA ARG A 86 -2.96 7.56 -10.62
C ARG A 86 -2.64 6.17 -10.07
N ILE A 87 -1.59 5.56 -10.59
CA ILE A 87 -0.98 4.34 -10.04
C ILE A 87 0.30 4.77 -9.32
N VAL A 88 0.49 4.25 -8.11
CA VAL A 88 1.63 4.62 -7.26
C VAL A 88 2.41 3.36 -6.90
N ILE A 89 3.74 3.44 -7.00
CA ILE A 89 4.66 2.41 -6.49
C ILE A 89 5.38 2.97 -5.28
N LEU A 90 5.30 2.26 -4.16
CA LEU A 90 5.93 2.60 -2.89
C LEU A 90 7.03 1.61 -2.52
N GLU A 91 8.03 2.11 -1.83
CA GLU A 91 9.09 1.33 -1.19
C GLU A 91 9.19 1.72 0.29
N TYR A 92 9.15 0.75 1.20
CA TYR A 92 9.35 1.03 2.62
C TYR A 92 10.83 1.25 2.94
N HIS A 93 11.19 2.34 3.61
CA HIS A 93 12.54 2.64 4.04
C HIS A 93 12.67 2.47 5.56
N PRO A 94 13.29 1.37 6.05
CA PRO A 94 13.39 1.10 7.50
C PRO A 94 14.17 2.17 8.26
N SER A 95 15.22 2.73 7.66
CA SER A 95 16.06 3.76 8.28
C SER A 95 15.33 5.08 8.53
N LYS A 96 14.37 5.43 7.67
CA LYS A 96 13.54 6.64 7.79
C LYS A 96 12.15 6.36 8.39
N ASN A 97 11.83 5.07 8.59
CA ASN A 97 10.50 4.57 8.90
C ASN A 97 9.38 5.24 8.08
N MET A 98 9.51 5.20 6.74
CA MET A 98 8.54 5.83 5.85
C MET A 98 8.31 5.03 4.56
N PHE A 99 7.15 5.22 3.94
CA PHE A 99 6.94 4.81 2.56
C PHE A 99 7.46 5.90 1.63
N GLU A 100 8.46 5.56 0.82
CA GLU A 100 8.97 6.43 -0.23
C GLU A 100 8.21 6.14 -1.52
N LYS A 101 7.80 7.20 -2.21
CA LYS A 101 7.09 7.10 -3.48
C LYS A 101 8.10 7.02 -4.62
N ILE A 102 8.28 5.82 -5.16
CA ILE A 102 9.27 5.56 -6.21
C ILE A 102 8.73 5.95 -7.59
N HIS A 103 7.45 5.66 -7.85
CA HIS A 103 6.79 6.06 -9.09
C HIS A 103 5.35 6.54 -8.85
N GLN A 104 4.90 7.44 -9.71
CA GLN A 104 3.52 7.90 -9.77
C GLN A 104 3.16 8.29 -11.19
N GLU A 105 2.30 7.50 -11.82
CA GLU A 105 1.84 7.75 -13.18
C GLU A 105 0.37 8.15 -13.19
N THR A 106 0.04 9.20 -13.95
CA THR A 106 -1.33 9.69 -14.08
C THR A 106 -1.96 9.16 -15.35
N PHE A 107 -3.14 8.56 -15.24
CA PHE A 107 -3.86 7.98 -16.38
C PHE A 107 -5.33 8.40 -16.47
N GLY A 108 -5.88 9.05 -15.42
CA GLY A 108 -7.30 9.36 -15.37
C GLY A 108 -7.66 10.48 -14.40
N LYS A 109 -8.97 10.68 -14.24
CA LYS A 109 -9.54 11.65 -13.31
C LYS A 109 -9.74 11.03 -11.93
N SER A 110 -9.74 11.86 -10.90
CA SER A 110 -10.02 11.43 -9.53
C SER A 110 -11.47 11.02 -9.27
N GLY A 111 -11.67 10.24 -8.22
CA GLY A 111 -12.91 9.61 -7.77
C GLY A 111 -12.97 8.11 -8.10
N CYS A 112 -13.74 7.36 -7.31
CA CYS A 112 -14.11 5.97 -7.61
C CYS A 112 -15.09 5.94 -8.81
N ARG A 113 -14.55 5.95 -10.03
CA ARG A 113 -15.34 6.03 -11.28
C ARG A 113 -15.45 4.68 -11.97
N ARG A 114 -16.59 4.45 -12.61
CA ARG A 114 -16.86 3.22 -13.38
C ARG A 114 -15.92 2.96 -14.56
N ILE A 115 -15.26 3.98 -15.11
CA ILE A 115 -14.41 3.84 -16.31
C ILE A 115 -12.96 4.25 -16.10
N VAL A 116 -12.58 4.61 -14.87
CA VAL A 116 -11.18 4.98 -14.55
C VAL A 116 -10.56 3.82 -13.77
N PRO A 117 -9.42 3.26 -14.22
CA PRO A 117 -8.72 2.20 -13.51
C PRO A 117 -8.37 2.55 -12.06
N GLY A 118 -8.36 1.54 -11.20
CA GLY A 118 -8.06 1.71 -9.77
C GLY A 118 -8.64 0.60 -8.89
N GLN A 119 -9.71 -0.03 -9.36
CA GLN A 119 -10.46 -1.04 -8.61
C GLN A 119 -9.77 -2.41 -8.59
N PHE A 120 -9.09 -2.78 -9.67
CA PHE A 120 -8.42 -4.07 -9.80
C PHE A 120 -6.96 -3.88 -10.16
N LEU A 121 -6.12 -4.77 -9.64
CA LEU A 121 -4.69 -4.70 -9.79
C LEU A 121 -4.12 -6.12 -9.84
N ALA A 122 -3.28 -6.39 -10.84
CA ALA A 122 -2.58 -7.65 -11.00
C ALA A 122 -1.13 -7.39 -11.41
N VAL A 123 -0.23 -8.25 -10.95
CA VAL A 123 1.22 -8.16 -11.21
C VAL A 123 1.75 -9.48 -11.73
N ASP A 124 2.67 -9.42 -12.68
CA ASP A 124 3.43 -10.58 -13.13
C ASP A 124 4.27 -11.11 -11.95
N PRO A 125 4.25 -12.43 -11.65
CA PRO A 125 4.99 -12.99 -10.51
C PRO A 125 6.52 -12.79 -10.57
N LYS A 126 7.08 -12.48 -11.75
CA LYS A 126 8.50 -12.14 -11.92
C LYS A 126 8.76 -10.63 -11.89
N GLY A 127 7.73 -9.84 -11.59
CA GLY A 127 7.78 -8.38 -11.48
C GLY A 127 8.02 -7.66 -12.80
N ARG A 128 7.70 -8.27 -13.93
CA ARG A 128 7.99 -7.69 -15.25
C ARG A 128 6.93 -6.69 -15.73
N ALA A 129 5.71 -6.82 -15.22
CA ALA A 129 4.58 -5.98 -15.61
C ALA A 129 3.56 -5.86 -14.47
N VAL A 130 2.82 -4.75 -14.49
CA VAL A 130 1.66 -4.50 -13.64
C VAL A 130 0.49 -4.05 -14.52
N MET A 131 -0.71 -4.57 -14.24
CA MET A 131 -1.95 -4.18 -14.89
C MET A 131 -2.89 -3.60 -13.85
N ILE A 132 -3.36 -2.38 -14.09
CA ILE A 132 -4.42 -1.71 -13.31
C ILE A 132 -5.67 -1.62 -14.17
N ALA A 133 -6.82 -1.98 -13.60
CA ALA A 133 -8.06 -2.11 -14.34
C ALA A 133 -9.26 -1.54 -13.58
N VAL A 134 -10.39 -1.51 -14.28
CA VAL A 134 -11.72 -1.16 -13.78
C VAL A 134 -12.67 -2.32 -14.08
N LEU A 135 -13.88 -2.27 -13.52
CA LEU A 135 -14.95 -3.24 -13.75
C LEU A 135 -15.57 -3.10 -15.15
#